data_AF-A0AA85AYQ1-F1
#
_entry.id   AF-A0AA85AYQ1-F1
#
_cell.length_a   1.000
_cell.length_b   1.000
_cell.length_c   1.000
_cell.angle_alpha   90.00
_cell.angle_beta   90.00
_cell.angle_gamma   90.00
#
_symmetry.space_group_name_H-M   'P 1'
#
loop_
_entity.id
_entity.type
_entity.pdbx_description
1 polymer ?
#
loop_
_entity_poly.entity_id
_entity_poly.type
_entity_poly.pdbx_seq_one_letter_code
_entity_poly.pdbx_strand_id
1 'polypeptide(L)'
;MEKKKPASLTVAIPLDSLTKKHSKQDPKLLELLALKRKLKEHYTLMHSVHVLCFLAHSRVINRTCDSSLCWALGISLLANTNAVYNQKTKQFIRLSLWSIEHVEACLVSLLSYQGMQLCTENNSCGDYEYQLVRRLSESKSTEGDCLILLVAALRSLGFDVRIILGLHPIPLLPSEPATKMLTSKTKEIKSSNKGKHNRKIISSDEEDIFDTNSDHHYYNENSKSSITLFAEVFLPKLNRWVCIDPSSPTGVVDKVNFKHGSLYVVGACSVRSASSELVSYVGRNPVDLSPRYVQDWCVSARTHRIPAEKWSSFLDIQSRFFDKDAVEYDALVSKLSTVPTFQRDKKDKDSIQEKLLSEPLPKRMQDFKNHPLYVLQRHLLKFQVIHPPDSIPLGYFRNEPVYSRDCLHLCHTRESWLKEAMTVRLHEKPAKVVKARLSMKRKLLQGSDSTPPTVEVFGPWQVEPYVPPKAENGIVPRNAHGNVDLFKPCMLPIGCAHLCLSGMFYMVLFF
;
A
#
# COMPACT_ATOMS: atom_id res chain seq x y z
N MET A 1 44.72 30.00 56.45
CA MET A 1 45.10 29.37 55.17
C MET A 1 45.39 27.90 55.42
N GLU A 2 44.45 27.01 55.14
CA GLU A 2 44.70 25.58 55.02
C GLU A 2 44.21 25.14 53.63
N LYS A 3 45.16 24.89 52.73
CA LYS A 3 44.88 24.35 51.39
C LYS A 3 44.40 22.90 51.56
N LYS A 4 43.08 22.67 51.50
CA LYS A 4 42.53 21.32 51.33
C LYS A 4 43.05 20.75 49.99
N LYS A 5 43.85 19.69 50.07
CA LYS A 5 44.26 18.88 48.91
C LYS A 5 43.01 18.39 48.17
N PRO A 6 42.97 18.41 46.82
CA PRO A 6 41.88 17.81 46.09
C PRO A 6 41.88 16.29 46.34
N ALA A 7 40.75 15.75 46.78
CA ALA A 7 40.56 14.31 46.87
C ALA A 7 40.68 13.71 45.47
N SER A 8 41.62 12.78 45.26
CA SER A 8 41.71 12.02 44.03
C SER A 8 40.45 11.18 43.87
N LEU A 9 39.61 11.54 42.92
CA LEU A 9 38.40 10.79 42.59
C LEU A 9 38.82 9.55 41.78
N THR A 10 39.03 8.44 42.48
CA THR A 10 39.32 7.15 41.84
C THR A 10 38.02 6.62 41.24
N VAL A 11 37.82 6.86 39.94
CA VAL A 11 36.75 6.21 39.18
C VAL A 11 37.18 4.76 38.93
N ALA A 12 36.68 3.84 39.75
CA ALA A 12 36.69 2.43 39.39
C ALA A 12 35.70 2.25 38.24
N ILE A 13 36.18 2.18 37.01
CA ILE A 13 35.39 1.70 35.89
C ILE A 13 35.22 0.20 36.15
N PRO A 14 34.00 -0.32 36.38
CA PRO A 14 33.80 -1.75 36.34
C PRO A 14 34.09 -2.14 34.90
N LEU A 15 35.26 -2.74 34.66
CA LEU A 15 35.46 -3.54 33.47
C LEU A 15 34.59 -4.77 33.69
N ASP A 16 33.27 -4.60 33.49
CA ASP A 16 32.38 -5.73 33.29
C ASP A 16 33.04 -6.52 32.17
N SER A 17 33.59 -7.67 32.54
CA SER A 17 34.00 -8.69 31.60
C SER A 17 32.73 -9.11 30.88
N LEU A 18 32.39 -8.35 29.84
CA LEU A 18 31.39 -8.68 28.84
C LEU A 18 31.92 -9.90 28.09
N THR A 19 31.91 -11.05 28.75
CA THR A 19 31.68 -12.32 28.11
C THR A 19 30.23 -12.29 27.63
N LYS A 20 29.94 -11.43 26.65
CA LYS A 20 28.82 -11.62 25.74
C LYS A 20 29.10 -12.98 25.12
N LYS A 21 28.53 -14.05 25.68
CA LYS A 21 28.52 -15.35 25.02
C LYS A 21 27.93 -15.10 23.64
N HIS A 22 28.80 -15.13 22.64
CA HIS A 22 28.42 -14.99 21.24
C HIS A 22 27.28 -15.97 20.96
N SER A 23 26.35 -15.56 20.10
CA SER A 23 25.29 -16.44 19.59
C SER A 23 25.91 -17.81 19.29
N LYS A 24 25.30 -18.91 19.78
CA LYS A 24 25.72 -20.29 19.46
C LYS A 24 25.66 -20.63 17.96
N GLN A 25 25.34 -19.65 17.11
CA GLN A 25 25.22 -19.80 15.68
C GLN A 25 26.59 -19.62 15.03
N ASP A 26 26.93 -20.54 14.13
CA ASP A 26 28.14 -20.52 13.33
C ASP A 26 28.34 -19.13 12.68
N PRO A 27 29.48 -18.45 12.88
CA PRO A 27 29.78 -17.16 12.26
C PRO A 27 29.59 -17.16 10.74
N LYS A 28 29.92 -18.27 10.05
CA LYS A 28 29.72 -18.40 8.60
C LYS A 28 28.23 -18.44 8.23
N LEU A 29 27.41 -19.08 9.06
CA LEU A 29 25.96 -19.08 8.88
C LEU A 29 25.37 -17.68 9.09
N LEU A 30 25.84 -16.95 10.11
CA LEU A 30 25.42 -15.58 10.37
C LEU A 30 25.78 -14.64 9.22
N GLU A 31 26.98 -14.76 8.67
CA GLU A 31 27.43 -14.01 7.50
C GLU A 31 26.56 -14.28 6.27
N LEU A 32 26.27 -15.56 5.96
CA LEU A 32 25.38 -15.92 4.86
C LEU A 32 23.96 -15.38 5.03
N LEU A 33 23.42 -15.44 6.25
CA LEU A 33 22.10 -14.87 6.56
C LEU A 33 22.10 -13.35 6.41
N ALA A 34 23.18 -12.66 6.82
CA ALA A 34 23.34 -11.22 6.64
C ALA A 34 23.42 -10.85 5.15
N LEU A 35 24.20 -11.58 4.35
CA LEU A 35 24.29 -11.39 2.89
C LEU A 35 22.93 -11.56 2.22
N LYS A 36 22.18 -12.59 2.61
CA LYS A 36 20.81 -12.82 2.10
C LYS A 36 19.86 -11.68 2.47
N ARG A 37 19.91 -11.17 3.70
CA ARG A 37 19.11 -10.02 4.15
C ARG A 37 19.44 -8.78 3.32
N LYS A 38 20.74 -8.49 3.14
CA LYS A 38 21.23 -7.36 2.34
C LYS A 38 20.78 -7.46 0.87
N LEU A 39 20.82 -8.65 0.29
CA LEU A 39 20.33 -8.88 -1.08
C LEU A 39 18.83 -8.62 -1.19
N LYS A 40 18.02 -9.14 -0.27
CA LYS A 40 16.56 -8.91 -0.23
C LYS A 40 16.23 -7.43 -0.06
N GLU A 41 16.95 -6.74 0.83
CA GLU A 41 16.80 -5.30 1.05
C GLU A 41 17.12 -4.51 -0.22
N HIS A 42 18.22 -4.85 -0.91
CA HIS A 42 18.60 -4.23 -2.18
C HIS A 42 17.50 -4.36 -3.24
N TYR A 43 16.96 -5.56 -3.47
CA TYR A 43 15.86 -5.77 -4.43
C TYR A 43 14.58 -5.04 -4.01
N THR A 44 14.27 -5.04 -2.71
CA THR A 44 13.10 -4.31 -2.17
C THR A 44 13.23 -2.81 -2.42
N LEU A 45 14.42 -2.24 -2.22
CA LEU A 45 14.72 -0.83 -2.49
C LEU A 45 14.65 -0.53 -3.98
N MET A 46 15.29 -1.33 -4.83
CA MET A 46 15.26 -1.20 -6.28
C MET A 46 13.81 -1.21 -6.81
N HIS A 47 13.00 -2.20 -6.40
CA HIS A 47 11.58 -2.25 -6.72
C HIS A 47 10.83 -1.00 -6.25
N SER A 48 11.08 -0.56 -5.01
CA SER A 48 10.43 0.64 -4.44
C SER A 48 10.75 1.90 -5.24
N VAL A 49 12.01 2.10 -5.63
CA VAL A 49 12.44 3.23 -6.47
C VAL A 49 11.74 3.17 -7.82
N HIS A 50 11.68 1.99 -8.44
CA HIS A 50 11.03 1.83 -9.74
C HIS A 50 9.53 2.15 -9.69
N VAL A 51 8.83 1.70 -8.64
CA VAL A 51 7.43 2.06 -8.38
C VAL A 51 7.26 3.57 -8.20
N LEU A 52 8.15 4.24 -7.48
CA LEU A 52 8.11 5.71 -7.31
C LEU A 52 8.33 6.44 -8.64
N CYS A 53 9.27 5.98 -9.47
CA CYS A 53 9.50 6.52 -10.82
C CYS A 53 8.23 6.37 -11.69
N PHE A 54 7.56 5.23 -11.61
CA PHE A 54 6.29 5.01 -12.30
C PHE A 54 5.16 5.90 -11.79
N LEU A 55 5.04 6.09 -10.48
CA LEU A 55 4.06 7.03 -9.93
C LEU A 55 4.35 8.47 -10.39
N ALA A 56 5.62 8.90 -10.39
CA ALA A 56 6.02 10.20 -10.94
C ALA A 56 5.65 10.32 -12.43
N HIS A 57 5.90 9.27 -13.22
CA HIS A 57 5.53 9.22 -14.63
C HIS A 57 4.01 9.29 -14.84
N SER A 58 3.21 8.64 -13.98
CA SER A 58 1.74 8.71 -14.04
C SER A 58 1.22 10.14 -13.93
N ARG A 59 1.88 10.97 -13.10
CA ARG A 59 1.55 12.39 -12.98
C ARG A 59 1.89 13.16 -14.25
N VAL A 60 3.03 12.87 -14.88
CA VAL A 60 3.41 13.50 -16.17
C VAL A 60 2.37 13.19 -17.23
N ILE A 61 1.99 11.91 -17.41
CA ILE A 61 0.95 11.52 -18.37
C ILE A 61 -0.39 12.19 -18.06
N ASN A 62 -0.79 12.23 -16.78
CA ASN A 62 -2.04 12.89 -16.39
C ASN A 62 -2.04 14.38 -16.74
N ARG A 63 -0.90 15.08 -16.53
CA ARG A 63 -0.75 16.49 -16.94
C ARG A 63 -0.80 16.66 -18.45
N THR A 64 -0.23 15.75 -19.23
CA THR A 64 -0.35 15.77 -20.70
C THR A 64 -1.80 15.61 -21.15
N CYS A 65 -2.56 14.69 -20.54
CA CYS A 65 -4.01 14.54 -20.79
C CYS A 65 -4.80 15.81 -20.43
N ASP A 66 -4.29 16.60 -19.49
CA ASP A 66 -4.86 17.87 -19.07
C ASP A 66 -4.25 19.06 -19.81
N SER A 67 -3.44 18.90 -20.86
CA SER A 67 -2.94 20.05 -21.62
C SER A 67 -4.02 20.63 -22.54
N SER A 68 -4.05 21.96 -22.67
CA SER A 68 -4.94 22.66 -23.60
C SER A 68 -4.69 22.26 -25.06
N LEU A 69 -3.44 21.94 -25.43
CA LEU A 69 -3.11 21.48 -26.78
C LEU A 69 -3.68 20.07 -27.02
N CYS A 70 -3.46 19.14 -26.09
CA CYS A 70 -4.03 17.79 -26.19
C CYS A 70 -5.57 17.82 -26.20
N TRP A 71 -6.20 18.72 -25.43
CA TRP A 71 -7.65 18.95 -25.50
C TRP A 71 -8.07 19.36 -26.91
N ALA A 72 -7.43 20.39 -27.49
CA ALA A 72 -7.77 20.89 -28.83
C ALA A 72 -7.55 19.83 -29.92
N LEU A 73 -6.43 19.12 -29.90
CA LEU A 73 -6.13 18.04 -30.84
C LEU A 73 -7.14 16.90 -30.71
N GLY A 74 -7.39 16.43 -29.48
CA GLY A 74 -8.34 15.35 -29.21
C GLY A 74 -9.76 15.69 -29.65
N ILE A 75 -10.26 16.89 -29.34
CA ILE A 75 -11.58 17.36 -29.78
C ILE A 75 -11.66 17.44 -31.31
N SER A 76 -10.61 17.92 -31.97
CA SER A 76 -10.55 18.02 -33.43
C SER A 76 -10.66 16.63 -34.08
N LEU A 77 -10.04 15.61 -33.47
CA LEU A 77 -10.16 14.22 -33.93
C LEU A 77 -11.55 13.65 -33.67
N LEU A 78 -12.12 13.86 -32.47
CA LEU A 78 -13.49 13.40 -32.14
C LEU A 78 -14.58 14.06 -32.97
N ALA A 79 -14.35 15.30 -33.43
CA ALA A 79 -15.28 16.00 -34.32
C ALA A 79 -15.44 15.30 -35.69
N ASN A 80 -14.53 14.39 -36.06
CA ASN A 80 -14.68 13.56 -37.26
C ASN A 80 -15.58 12.33 -37.03
N THR A 81 -15.91 12.02 -35.78
CA THR A 81 -16.74 10.87 -35.42
C THR A 81 -18.21 11.24 -35.45
N ASN A 82 -18.88 10.99 -36.59
CA ASN A 82 -20.31 11.31 -36.79
C ASN A 82 -21.26 10.69 -35.75
N ALA A 83 -20.85 9.60 -35.09
CA ALA A 83 -21.62 8.98 -34.02
C ALA A 83 -21.77 9.88 -32.78
N VAL A 84 -20.82 10.80 -32.54
CA VAL A 84 -20.82 11.68 -31.35
C VAL A 84 -20.85 13.17 -31.68
N TYR A 85 -20.55 13.54 -32.92
CA TYR A 85 -20.51 14.92 -33.39
C TYR A 85 -21.45 15.16 -34.56
N ASN A 86 -22.36 16.12 -34.40
CA ASN A 86 -23.28 16.50 -35.46
C ASN A 86 -22.64 17.57 -36.36
N GLN A 87 -22.31 17.18 -37.59
CA GLN A 87 -21.66 18.07 -38.56
C GLN A 87 -22.50 19.29 -38.96
N LYS A 88 -23.83 19.19 -38.89
CA LYS A 88 -24.74 20.29 -39.26
C LYS A 88 -24.86 21.31 -38.15
N THR A 89 -25.08 20.85 -36.91
CA THR A 89 -25.24 21.75 -35.75
C THR A 89 -23.92 22.15 -35.12
N LYS A 90 -22.81 21.51 -35.51
CA LYS A 90 -21.46 21.70 -34.96
C LYS A 90 -21.40 21.46 -33.45
N GLN A 91 -22.19 20.50 -32.95
CA GLN A 91 -22.31 20.18 -31.53
C GLN A 91 -22.08 18.69 -31.27
N PHE A 92 -21.47 18.41 -30.12
CA PHE A 92 -21.41 17.06 -29.57
C PHE A 92 -22.74 16.65 -28.95
N ILE A 93 -23.02 15.35 -28.96
CA ILE A 93 -24.16 14.78 -28.24
C ILE A 93 -24.00 15.05 -26.73
N ARG A 94 -25.11 15.39 -26.07
CA ARG A 94 -25.16 15.61 -24.62
C ARG A 94 -24.57 14.43 -23.85
N LEU A 95 -23.72 14.70 -22.86
CA LEU A 95 -22.99 13.70 -22.07
C LEU A 95 -23.90 12.61 -21.49
N SER A 96 -25.10 12.97 -21.05
CA SER A 96 -26.11 12.05 -20.49
C SER A 96 -26.57 10.96 -21.45
N LEU A 97 -26.42 11.15 -22.76
CA LEU A 97 -26.90 10.24 -23.80
C LEU A 97 -25.83 9.25 -24.27
N TRP A 98 -24.56 9.48 -23.91
CA TRP A 98 -23.47 8.62 -24.34
C TRP A 98 -23.61 7.20 -23.77
N SER A 99 -23.30 6.23 -24.61
CA SER A 99 -23.30 4.81 -24.32
C SER A 99 -21.94 4.20 -24.68
N ILE A 100 -21.77 2.90 -24.46
CA ILE A 100 -20.52 2.18 -24.76
C ILE A 100 -20.18 2.30 -26.25
N GLU A 101 -21.18 2.17 -27.13
CA GLU A 101 -21.01 2.22 -28.58
C GLU A 101 -20.46 3.58 -29.06
N HIS A 102 -20.80 4.66 -28.36
CA HIS A 102 -20.27 6.00 -28.66
C HIS A 102 -18.78 6.08 -28.30
N VAL A 103 -18.38 5.53 -27.16
CA VAL A 103 -16.97 5.48 -26.73
C VAL A 103 -16.17 4.56 -27.65
N GLU A 104 -16.73 3.43 -28.07
CA GLU A 104 -16.13 2.53 -29.07
C GLU A 104 -15.91 3.25 -30.41
N ALA A 105 -16.92 3.97 -30.90
CA ALA A 105 -16.80 4.74 -32.14
C ALA A 105 -15.68 5.79 -32.07
N CYS A 106 -15.54 6.48 -30.93
CA CYS A 106 -14.43 7.40 -30.69
C CYS A 106 -13.08 6.69 -30.72
N LEU A 107 -12.93 5.59 -29.99
CA LEU A 107 -11.68 4.83 -29.93
C LEU A 107 -11.26 4.30 -31.31
N VAL A 108 -12.19 3.68 -32.04
CA VAL A 108 -11.96 3.18 -33.40
C VAL A 108 -11.59 4.32 -34.34
N SER A 109 -12.27 5.47 -34.23
CA SER A 109 -11.98 6.65 -35.05
C SER A 109 -10.57 7.20 -34.83
N LEU A 110 -10.07 7.20 -33.58
CA LEU A 110 -8.69 7.63 -33.30
C LEU A 110 -7.67 6.60 -33.80
N LEU A 111 -7.89 5.31 -33.55
CA LEU A 111 -6.97 4.24 -33.96
C LEU A 111 -6.92 4.06 -35.49
N SER A 112 -8.01 4.40 -36.19
CA SER A 112 -8.15 4.23 -37.64
C SER A 112 -8.01 5.53 -38.43
N TYR A 113 -7.58 6.63 -37.80
CA TYR A 113 -7.51 7.93 -38.44
C TYR A 113 -6.63 7.86 -39.71
N GLN A 114 -7.24 8.17 -40.86
CA GLN A 114 -6.58 8.12 -42.16
C GLN A 114 -5.41 9.09 -42.17
N GLY A 115 -4.19 8.54 -42.16
CA GLY A 115 -2.95 9.30 -42.10
C GLY A 115 -2.08 8.96 -40.90
N MET A 116 -2.56 8.27 -39.85
CA MET A 116 -1.67 7.83 -38.78
C MET A 116 -1.20 6.39 -38.97
N GLN A 117 0.11 6.19 -39.06
CA GLN A 117 0.73 4.87 -38.97
C GLN A 117 1.06 4.53 -37.51
N LEU A 118 0.58 3.37 -37.03
CA LEU A 118 0.90 2.88 -35.69
C LEU A 118 2.36 2.43 -35.64
N CYS A 119 3.15 2.99 -34.72
CA CYS A 119 4.56 2.63 -34.56
C CYS A 119 4.82 1.93 -33.21
N THR A 120 5.80 1.02 -33.21
CA THR A 120 6.23 0.26 -32.03
C THR A 120 7.45 0.90 -31.35
N GLU A 121 7.59 2.23 -31.45
CA GLU A 121 8.81 2.93 -31.04
C GLU A 121 9.21 2.62 -29.58
N ASN A 122 10.52 2.43 -29.39
CA ASN A 122 11.14 2.31 -28.07
C ASN A 122 11.49 3.72 -27.54
N ASN A 123 11.09 3.99 -26.29
CA ASN A 123 11.51 5.08 -25.40
C ASN A 123 12.28 6.24 -26.06
N SER A 124 11.58 7.30 -26.43
CA SER A 124 12.20 8.61 -26.62
C SER A 124 12.29 9.34 -25.28
N CYS A 125 13.44 9.96 -25.01
CA CYS A 125 13.64 10.86 -23.87
C CYS A 125 13.10 12.25 -24.22
N GLY A 126 12.42 12.91 -23.27
CA GLY A 126 11.95 14.30 -23.43
C GLY A 126 10.53 14.53 -22.93
N ASP A 127 10.01 15.72 -23.23
CA ASP A 127 8.63 16.11 -22.92
C ASP A 127 7.64 15.23 -23.68
N TYR A 128 6.69 14.63 -22.95
CA TYR A 128 5.70 13.71 -23.50
C TYR A 128 4.78 14.40 -24.51
N GLU A 129 4.40 15.65 -24.26
CA GLU A 129 3.56 16.43 -25.18
C GLU A 129 4.31 16.72 -26.47
N TYR A 130 5.57 17.14 -26.38
CA TYR A 130 6.42 17.37 -27.57
C TYR A 130 6.57 16.11 -28.42
N GLN A 131 6.83 14.97 -27.79
CA GLN A 131 7.01 13.70 -28.51
C GLN A 131 5.72 13.25 -29.21
N LEU A 132 4.57 13.43 -28.55
CA LEU A 132 3.26 13.17 -29.14
C LEU A 132 3.04 14.08 -30.35
N VAL A 133 3.23 15.39 -30.21
CA VAL A 133 3.05 16.36 -31.31
C VAL A 133 3.99 16.07 -32.48
N ARG A 134 5.25 15.73 -32.20
CA ARG A 134 6.22 15.34 -33.22
C ARG A 134 5.74 14.13 -34.01
N ARG A 135 5.31 13.06 -33.35
CA ARG A 135 4.78 11.87 -34.03
C ARG A 135 3.56 12.20 -34.89
N LEU A 136 2.62 12.98 -34.36
CA LEU A 136 1.45 13.43 -35.12
C LEU A 136 1.84 14.23 -36.36
N SER A 137 2.83 15.12 -36.26
CA SER A 137 3.33 15.90 -37.41
C SER A 137 3.96 15.03 -38.50
N GLU A 138 4.53 13.88 -38.10
CA GLU A 138 5.07 12.86 -39.01
C GLU A 138 4.02 11.85 -39.48
N SER A 139 2.72 12.07 -39.20
CA SER A 139 1.67 11.12 -39.57
C SER A 139 1.87 9.74 -38.93
N LYS A 140 2.39 9.71 -37.69
CA LYS A 140 2.63 8.51 -36.88
C LYS A 140 1.96 8.65 -35.51
N SER A 141 1.66 7.53 -34.87
CA SER A 141 1.20 7.51 -33.48
C SER A 141 1.49 6.17 -32.79
N THR A 142 1.44 6.18 -31.47
CA THR A 142 1.37 4.99 -30.64
C THR A 142 -0.05 4.79 -30.08
N GLU A 143 -0.36 3.59 -29.58
CA GLU A 143 -1.61 3.35 -28.84
C GLU A 143 -1.76 4.30 -27.66
N GLY A 144 -0.65 4.61 -26.98
CA GLY A 144 -0.61 5.58 -25.88
C GLY A 144 -0.95 7.00 -26.31
N ASP A 145 -0.48 7.46 -27.48
CA ASP A 145 -0.82 8.78 -28.02
C ASP A 145 -2.32 8.89 -28.30
N CYS A 146 -2.88 7.87 -28.97
CA CYS A 146 -4.30 7.80 -29.28
C CYS A 146 -5.14 7.85 -27.99
N LEU A 147 -4.74 7.08 -26.97
CA LEU A 147 -5.43 7.06 -25.70
C LEU A 147 -5.35 8.41 -24.96
N ILE A 148 -4.18 9.06 -24.93
CA ILE A 148 -4.00 10.37 -24.30
C ILE A 148 -4.89 11.42 -24.97
N LEU A 149 -4.95 11.42 -26.30
CA LEU A 149 -5.83 12.33 -27.06
C LEU A 149 -7.31 12.04 -26.81
N LEU A 150 -7.71 10.77 -26.72
CA LEU A 150 -9.08 10.39 -26.36
C LEU A 150 -9.44 10.85 -24.94
N VAL A 151 -8.59 10.58 -23.95
CA VAL A 151 -8.81 11.01 -22.56
C VAL A 151 -8.88 12.53 -22.47
N ALA A 152 -7.96 13.24 -23.13
CA ALA A 152 -7.93 14.69 -23.22
C ALA A 152 -9.24 15.27 -23.80
N ALA A 153 -9.71 14.70 -24.90
CA ALA A 153 -10.96 15.12 -25.54
C ALA A 153 -12.17 14.88 -24.62
N LEU A 154 -12.29 13.69 -24.03
CA LEU A 154 -13.40 13.36 -23.13
C LEU A 154 -13.41 14.24 -21.88
N ARG A 155 -12.24 14.56 -21.31
CA ARG A 155 -12.11 15.52 -20.19
C ARG A 155 -12.55 16.93 -20.61
N SER A 156 -12.15 17.37 -21.81
CA SER A 156 -12.57 18.68 -22.34
C SER A 156 -14.08 18.75 -22.60
N LEU A 157 -14.74 17.63 -22.90
CA LEU A 157 -16.20 17.57 -23.01
C LEU A 157 -16.90 17.57 -21.63
N GLY A 158 -16.14 17.39 -20.54
CA GLY A 158 -16.67 17.34 -19.16
C GLY A 158 -16.98 15.94 -18.64
N PHE A 159 -16.50 14.88 -19.31
CA PHE A 159 -16.54 13.55 -18.71
C PHE A 159 -15.57 13.42 -17.54
N ASP A 160 -15.96 12.61 -16.56
CA ASP A 160 -15.06 12.17 -15.51
C ASP A 160 -14.25 10.96 -16.04
N VAL A 161 -12.96 11.17 -16.32
CA VAL A 161 -12.10 10.21 -17.02
C VAL A 161 -10.80 9.99 -16.27
N ARG A 162 -10.49 8.72 -16.01
CA ARG A 162 -9.22 8.25 -15.46
C ARG A 162 -8.31 7.81 -16.59
N ILE A 163 -7.11 8.38 -16.69
CA ILE A 163 -6.00 7.70 -17.38
C ILE A 163 -5.45 6.65 -16.41
N ILE A 164 -5.21 5.44 -16.88
CA ILE A 164 -4.80 4.30 -16.05
C ILE A 164 -3.47 3.75 -16.53
N LEU A 165 -2.57 3.53 -15.57
CA LEU A 165 -1.27 2.93 -15.77
C LEU A 165 -1.22 1.57 -15.07
N GLY A 166 -1.08 0.51 -15.86
CA GLY A 166 -0.65 -0.81 -15.40
C GLY A 166 0.87 -0.83 -15.27
N LEU A 167 1.37 -1.02 -14.05
CA LEU A 167 2.79 -0.94 -13.73
C LEU A 167 3.37 -2.34 -13.50
N HIS A 168 4.41 -2.68 -14.26
CA HIS A 168 5.19 -3.89 -14.09
C HIS A 168 6.62 -3.55 -13.67
N PRO A 169 6.87 -3.28 -12.37
CA PRO A 169 8.22 -3.00 -11.91
C PRO A 169 9.10 -4.24 -11.89
N ILE A 170 10.41 -4.01 -11.77
CA ILE A 170 11.38 -5.09 -11.52
C ILE A 170 10.98 -5.94 -10.30
N PRO A 171 11.34 -7.23 -10.24
CA PRO A 171 10.92 -8.12 -9.17
C PRO A 171 11.25 -7.62 -7.76
N LEU A 172 10.32 -7.80 -6.81
CA LEU A 172 10.49 -7.42 -5.41
C LEU A 172 11.54 -8.29 -4.69
N LEU A 173 11.67 -9.55 -5.13
CA LEU A 173 12.59 -10.54 -4.58
C LEU A 173 13.59 -10.97 -5.64
N PRO A 174 14.82 -11.35 -5.22
CA PRO A 174 15.81 -11.92 -6.12
C PRO A 174 15.31 -13.24 -6.73
N SER A 175 15.76 -13.51 -7.95
CA SER A 175 15.44 -14.74 -8.67
C SER A 175 15.94 -16.00 -7.95
N GLU A 176 15.37 -17.17 -8.28
CA GLU A 176 15.86 -18.41 -7.68
C GLU A 176 17.35 -18.65 -7.98
N PRO A 177 17.87 -18.49 -9.21
CA PRO A 177 19.30 -18.65 -9.49
C PRO A 177 20.19 -17.75 -8.63
N ALA A 178 19.79 -16.49 -8.43
CA ALA A 178 20.51 -15.53 -7.58
C ALA A 178 20.52 -15.92 -6.10
N THR A 179 19.57 -16.74 -5.65
CA THR A 179 19.45 -17.21 -4.26
C THR A 179 19.90 -18.66 -4.05
N LYS A 180 20.01 -19.48 -5.10
CA LYS A 180 20.38 -20.90 -5.06
C LYS A 180 21.72 -21.15 -4.36
N MET A 181 22.75 -20.37 -4.69
CA MET A 181 24.07 -20.54 -4.07
C MET A 181 24.09 -20.17 -2.56
N LEU A 182 23.32 -19.16 -2.17
CA LEU A 182 23.21 -18.74 -0.76
C LEU A 182 22.37 -19.74 0.04
N THR A 183 21.32 -20.30 -0.57
CA THR A 183 20.42 -21.28 0.07
C THR A 183 21.04 -22.64 0.26
N SER A 184 21.76 -23.17 -0.73
CA SER A 184 22.47 -24.45 -0.62
C SER A 184 23.50 -24.41 0.51
N LYS A 185 24.37 -23.40 0.53
CA LYS A 185 25.37 -23.16 1.58
C LYS A 185 24.73 -23.04 2.97
N THR A 186 23.59 -22.36 3.08
CA THR A 186 22.85 -22.25 4.35
C THR A 186 22.30 -23.61 4.81
N LYS A 187 21.79 -24.44 3.89
CA LYS A 187 21.26 -25.78 4.22
C LYS A 187 22.38 -26.72 4.66
N GLU A 188 23.52 -26.72 3.98
CA GLU A 188 24.70 -27.52 4.30
C GLU A 188 25.22 -27.23 5.72
N ILE A 189 25.38 -25.95 6.09
CA ILE A 189 25.85 -25.53 7.42
C ILE A 189 24.82 -25.79 8.52
N LYS A 190 23.53 -25.82 8.20
CA LYS A 190 22.47 -26.21 9.15
C LYS A 190 22.42 -27.72 9.36
N SER A 191 22.69 -28.52 8.33
CA SER A 191 22.71 -29.99 8.45
C SER A 191 23.89 -30.51 9.27
N SER A 192 25.04 -29.84 9.22
CA SER A 192 26.22 -30.22 10.02
C SER A 192 26.08 -29.95 11.52
N ASN A 193 25.13 -29.09 11.92
CA ASN A 193 24.96 -28.63 13.31
C ASN A 193 23.78 -29.28 14.08
N LYS A 194 23.19 -30.39 13.60
CA LYS A 194 22.05 -31.05 14.27
C LYS A 194 22.44 -31.86 15.53
N GLY A 195 22.69 -31.15 16.63
CA GLY A 195 22.50 -31.66 18.00
C GLY A 195 21.08 -31.38 18.51
N LYS A 196 20.41 -32.40 19.05
CA LYS A 196 18.99 -32.46 19.47
C LYS A 196 18.52 -31.26 20.33
N HIS A 197 17.46 -30.57 19.88
CA HIS A 197 16.22 -30.39 20.66
C HIS A 197 15.13 -29.68 19.82
N ASN A 198 14.05 -30.41 19.50
CA ASN A 198 12.83 -29.84 18.95
C ASN A 198 12.06 -29.10 20.07
N ARG A 199 12.07 -27.78 20.04
CA ARG A 199 11.00 -26.95 20.65
C ARG A 199 10.41 -26.07 19.56
N LYS A 200 9.45 -26.63 18.81
CA LYS A 200 8.59 -25.85 17.91
C LYS A 200 7.71 -24.93 18.77
N ILE A 201 8.19 -23.72 18.99
CA ILE A 201 7.32 -22.57 19.28
C ILE A 201 7.42 -21.71 18.03
N ILE A 202 6.37 -21.75 17.22
CA ILE A 202 6.20 -20.90 16.04
C ILE A 202 6.17 -19.45 16.53
N SER A 203 7.34 -18.83 16.56
CA SER A 203 7.51 -17.37 16.57
C SER A 203 7.69 -17.00 15.10
N SER A 204 6.56 -16.84 14.42
CA SER A 204 6.47 -16.36 13.04
C SER A 204 7.16 -15.00 12.98
N ASP A 205 8.29 -14.97 12.27
CA ASP A 205 8.91 -13.85 11.55
C ASP A 205 10.26 -14.27 10.94
N GLU A 206 10.91 -15.32 11.48
CA GLU A 206 12.23 -15.78 11.01
C GLU A 206 12.23 -17.15 10.28
N GLU A 207 11.10 -17.84 10.19
CA GLU A 207 11.03 -19.18 9.53
C GLU A 207 10.42 -19.18 8.12
N ASP A 208 9.77 -18.10 7.67
CA ASP A 208 9.21 -17.98 6.31
C ASP A 208 10.21 -17.35 5.31
N ILE A 209 11.52 -17.48 5.52
CA ILE A 209 12.51 -16.78 4.68
C ILE A 209 12.72 -17.47 3.32
N PHE A 210 12.13 -18.65 3.05
CA PHE A 210 12.08 -19.29 1.72
C PHE A 210 11.05 -20.43 1.67
N ASP A 211 9.79 -20.22 2.06
CA ASP A 211 8.75 -21.16 1.63
C ASP A 211 8.30 -20.77 0.21
N THR A 212 9.21 -20.89 -0.75
CA THR A 212 8.98 -20.73 -2.20
C THR A 212 8.33 -22.00 -2.75
N ASN A 213 7.26 -22.46 -2.11
CA ASN A 213 6.33 -23.43 -2.69
C ASN A 213 5.05 -22.76 -3.23
N SER A 214 5.03 -21.42 -3.30
CA SER A 214 4.02 -20.73 -4.09
C SER A 214 4.35 -20.91 -5.57
N ASP A 215 3.57 -21.74 -6.26
CA ASP A 215 3.60 -21.92 -7.72
C ASP A 215 4.01 -20.63 -8.44
N HIS A 216 5.21 -20.64 -9.01
CA HIS A 216 5.93 -19.50 -9.60
C HIS A 216 5.33 -18.98 -10.92
N HIS A 217 4.03 -19.15 -11.17
CA HIS A 217 3.43 -18.83 -12.46
C HIS A 217 3.22 -17.34 -12.73
N TYR A 218 3.41 -16.44 -11.77
CA TYR A 218 3.19 -15.01 -11.99
C TYR A 218 4.40 -14.28 -12.60
N TYR A 219 5.62 -14.80 -12.41
CA TYR A 219 6.84 -14.14 -12.88
C TYR A 219 7.52 -14.94 -13.97
N ASN A 220 7.44 -14.43 -15.20
CA ASN A 220 8.42 -14.78 -16.22
C ASN A 220 9.70 -13.99 -15.93
N GLU A 221 10.80 -14.67 -15.61
CA GLU A 221 12.12 -14.04 -15.33
C GLU A 221 12.61 -13.18 -16.52
N ASN A 222 12.05 -13.38 -17.72
CA ASN A 222 12.32 -12.58 -18.92
C ASN A 222 11.39 -11.36 -19.09
N SER A 223 10.44 -11.11 -18.18
CA SER A 223 9.53 -9.97 -18.31
C SER A 223 10.27 -8.66 -17.99
N LYS A 224 10.61 -7.91 -19.05
CA LYS A 224 11.16 -6.56 -18.95
C LYS A 224 10.16 -5.67 -18.21
N SER A 225 10.67 -4.78 -17.36
CA SER A 225 9.82 -3.82 -16.67
C SER A 225 9.11 -2.91 -17.67
N SER A 226 7.81 -2.69 -17.48
CA SER A 226 6.97 -2.01 -18.47
C SER A 226 5.84 -1.22 -17.82
N ILE A 227 5.23 -0.36 -18.64
CA ILE A 227 4.00 0.37 -18.34
C ILE A 227 3.01 0.04 -19.45
N THR A 228 1.79 -0.28 -19.07
CA THR A 228 0.65 -0.38 -20.01
C THR A 228 -0.32 0.74 -19.74
N LEU A 229 -0.82 1.37 -20.80
CA LEU A 229 -1.75 2.49 -20.73
C LEU A 229 -3.15 2.08 -21.19
N PHE A 230 -4.16 2.42 -20.40
CA PHE A 230 -5.58 2.29 -20.74
C PHE A 230 -6.36 3.36 -19.95
N ALA A 231 -7.69 3.42 -20.07
CA ALA A 231 -8.48 4.44 -19.38
C ALA A 231 -9.78 3.88 -18.80
N GLU A 232 -10.40 4.66 -17.91
CA GLU A 232 -11.80 4.48 -17.51
C GLU A 232 -12.55 5.80 -17.73
N VAL A 233 -13.75 5.72 -18.30
CA VAL A 233 -14.69 6.85 -18.40
C VAL A 233 -15.93 6.55 -17.58
N PHE A 234 -16.38 7.52 -16.78
CA PHE A 234 -17.67 7.39 -16.10
C PHE A 234 -18.80 7.75 -17.07
N LEU A 235 -19.67 6.79 -17.39
CA LEU A 235 -20.84 7.04 -18.23
C LEU A 235 -22.06 7.34 -17.37
N PRO A 236 -22.64 8.55 -17.42
CA PRO A 236 -23.82 8.90 -16.60
C PRO A 236 -25.02 7.99 -16.84
N LYS A 237 -25.24 7.59 -18.10
CA LYS A 237 -26.33 6.67 -18.51
C LYS A 237 -26.26 5.32 -17.81
N LEU A 238 -25.05 4.80 -17.58
CA LEU A 238 -24.83 3.51 -16.90
C LEU A 238 -24.56 3.67 -15.41
N ASN A 239 -24.27 4.89 -14.96
CA ASN A 239 -23.91 5.23 -13.58
C ASN A 239 -22.76 4.36 -13.03
N ARG A 240 -21.73 4.13 -13.85
CA ARG A 240 -20.51 3.36 -13.53
C ARG A 240 -19.35 3.72 -14.45
N TRP A 241 -18.16 3.32 -14.02
CA TRP A 241 -16.94 3.38 -14.83
C TRP A 241 -16.95 2.31 -15.93
N VAL A 242 -16.46 2.69 -17.09
CA VAL A 242 -16.31 1.86 -18.29
C VAL A 242 -14.85 1.88 -18.70
N CYS A 243 -14.24 0.71 -18.80
CA CYS A 243 -12.85 0.56 -19.22
C CYS A 243 -12.69 0.83 -20.73
N ILE A 244 -11.58 1.46 -21.12
CA ILE A 244 -11.17 1.71 -22.50
C ILE A 244 -9.75 1.18 -22.65
N ASP A 245 -9.58 0.08 -23.35
CA ASP A 245 -8.27 -0.51 -23.65
C ASP A 245 -7.93 -0.22 -25.12
N PRO A 246 -6.83 0.49 -25.42
CA PRO A 246 -6.46 0.83 -26.79
C PRO A 246 -5.77 -0.32 -27.55
N SER A 247 -5.63 -1.50 -26.94
CA SER A 247 -4.92 -2.63 -27.53
C SER A 247 -5.43 -2.96 -28.94
N SER A 248 -4.49 -3.03 -29.89
CA SER A 248 -4.70 -3.34 -31.30
C SER A 248 -5.54 -4.62 -31.55
N PRO A 249 -6.36 -4.67 -32.63
CA PRO A 249 -6.41 -3.72 -33.74
C PRO A 249 -7.48 -2.62 -33.68
N THR A 250 -8.51 -2.75 -32.83
CA THR A 250 -9.64 -1.80 -32.77
C THR A 250 -9.86 -1.21 -31.37
N GLY A 251 -9.06 -1.63 -30.39
CA GLY A 251 -9.33 -1.34 -29.00
C GLY A 251 -10.58 -2.06 -28.49
N VAL A 252 -10.79 -2.00 -27.18
CA VAL A 252 -11.90 -2.67 -26.50
C VAL A 252 -12.47 -1.76 -25.42
N VAL A 253 -13.79 -1.62 -25.42
CA VAL A 253 -14.52 -0.87 -24.39
C VAL A 253 -15.35 -1.83 -23.54
N ASP A 254 -15.38 -1.59 -22.24
CA ASP A 254 -16.22 -2.27 -21.26
C ASP A 254 -16.01 -3.78 -21.06
N LYS A 255 -14.90 -4.35 -21.53
CA LYS A 255 -14.55 -5.74 -21.22
C LYS A 255 -13.61 -5.79 -20.04
N VAL A 256 -14.14 -6.22 -18.89
CA VAL A 256 -13.41 -6.23 -17.59
C VAL A 256 -12.52 -7.47 -17.40
N ASN A 257 -12.49 -8.40 -18.36
CA ASN A 257 -11.65 -9.61 -18.30
C ASN A 257 -10.18 -9.38 -18.70
N PHE A 258 -9.78 -8.12 -18.90
CA PHE A 258 -8.43 -7.74 -19.30
C PHE A 258 -7.51 -7.76 -18.08
N LYS A 259 -6.86 -8.90 -17.89
CA LYS A 259 -5.79 -9.08 -16.89
C LYS A 259 -4.47 -8.69 -17.54
N HIS A 260 -4.10 -7.43 -17.41
CA HIS A 260 -2.73 -6.98 -17.69
C HIS A 260 -1.82 -7.65 -16.66
N GLY A 261 -0.70 -8.25 -17.07
CA GLY A 261 0.29 -8.84 -16.17
C GLY A 261 0.98 -7.84 -15.21
N SER A 262 0.35 -6.69 -14.98
CA SER A 262 0.78 -5.61 -14.10
C SER A 262 0.58 -5.98 -12.64
N LEU A 263 1.54 -5.56 -11.82
CA LEU A 263 1.52 -5.78 -10.37
C LEU A 263 0.79 -4.67 -9.63
N TYR A 264 0.79 -3.46 -10.19
CA TYR A 264 0.09 -2.29 -9.66
C TYR A 264 -0.71 -1.66 -10.79
N VAL A 265 -1.89 -1.16 -10.49
CA VAL A 265 -2.72 -0.42 -11.44
C VAL A 265 -3.20 0.85 -10.77
N VAL A 266 -2.83 2.00 -11.33
CA VAL A 266 -3.17 3.31 -10.77
C VAL A 266 -3.93 4.15 -11.79
N GLY A 267 -5.02 4.76 -11.35
CA GLY A 267 -5.80 5.71 -12.14
C GLY A 267 -5.59 7.14 -11.70
N ALA A 268 -5.57 8.09 -12.63
CA ALA A 268 -5.54 9.51 -12.35
C ALA A 268 -6.62 10.24 -13.16
N CYS A 269 -7.40 11.07 -12.49
CA CYS A 269 -8.48 11.87 -13.05
C CYS A 269 -7.98 13.27 -13.41
N SER A 270 -8.78 14.06 -14.12
CA SER A 270 -8.39 15.44 -14.42
C SER A 270 -8.16 16.22 -13.12
N VAL A 271 -7.06 16.98 -13.08
CA VAL A 271 -6.78 17.99 -12.04
C VAL A 271 -7.17 19.39 -12.53
N ARG A 272 -7.72 19.50 -13.74
CA ARG A 272 -8.28 20.74 -14.28
C ARG A 272 -9.79 20.69 -14.18
N SER A 273 -10.41 21.84 -13.95
CA SER A 273 -11.85 21.97 -14.12
C SER A 273 -12.13 22.73 -15.42
N ALA A 274 -12.83 22.09 -16.36
CA ALA A 274 -13.40 22.79 -17.51
C ALA A 274 -14.71 23.51 -17.14
N SER A 275 -15.40 22.98 -16.13
CA SER A 275 -16.57 23.56 -15.46
C SER A 275 -16.77 22.85 -14.11
N SER A 276 -16.87 23.61 -13.02
CA SER A 276 -17.06 23.07 -11.66
C SER A 276 -18.38 22.31 -11.52
N GLU A 277 -19.34 22.59 -12.40
CA GLU A 277 -20.66 21.95 -12.45
C GLU A 277 -20.62 20.53 -13.01
N LEU A 278 -19.62 20.20 -13.82
CA LEU A 278 -19.53 18.89 -14.51
C LEU A 278 -18.71 17.87 -13.71
N VAL A 279 -17.51 18.26 -13.26
CA VAL A 279 -16.58 17.38 -12.53
C VAL A 279 -15.76 18.19 -11.51
N SER A 280 -15.89 17.85 -10.22
CA SER A 280 -15.13 18.48 -9.13
C SER A 280 -13.96 17.60 -8.67
N TYR A 281 -12.78 18.19 -8.46
CA TYR A 281 -11.60 17.48 -7.96
C TYR A 281 -11.54 17.53 -6.42
N VAL A 282 -11.49 16.36 -5.78
CA VAL A 282 -11.60 16.20 -4.30
C VAL A 282 -10.39 15.48 -3.68
N GLY A 283 -9.19 15.68 -4.24
CA GLY A 283 -7.97 14.99 -3.79
C GLY A 283 -8.04 13.47 -3.97
N ARG A 284 -8.55 13.04 -5.14
CA ARG A 284 -8.83 11.63 -5.47
C ARG A 284 -7.69 10.92 -6.20
N ASN A 285 -6.64 11.62 -6.61
CA ASN A 285 -5.54 11.02 -7.36
C ASN A 285 -4.31 10.76 -6.48
N PRO A 286 -3.52 9.71 -6.76
CA PRO A 286 -3.85 8.58 -7.62
C PRO A 286 -4.82 7.59 -6.94
N VAL A 287 -5.69 6.94 -7.72
CA VAL A 287 -6.59 5.87 -7.24
C VAL A 287 -5.90 4.51 -7.45
N ASP A 288 -5.84 3.67 -6.42
CA ASP A 288 -5.41 2.26 -6.58
C ASP A 288 -6.53 1.41 -7.16
N LEU A 289 -6.39 1.03 -8.43
CA LEU A 289 -7.32 0.17 -9.16
C LEU A 289 -6.81 -1.26 -9.27
N SER A 290 -5.72 -1.60 -8.59
CA SER A 290 -5.17 -2.95 -8.60
C SER A 290 -6.18 -4.03 -8.20
N PRO A 291 -7.05 -3.83 -7.20
CA PRO A 291 -8.05 -4.83 -6.85
C PRO A 291 -9.05 -5.16 -7.97
N ARG A 292 -9.19 -4.28 -8.98
CA ARG A 292 -10.08 -4.49 -10.13
C ARG A 292 -9.40 -5.25 -11.27
N TYR A 293 -8.12 -4.95 -11.53
CA TYR A 293 -7.45 -5.36 -12.77
C TYR A 293 -6.33 -6.39 -12.58
N VAL A 294 -5.75 -6.49 -11.39
CA VAL A 294 -4.64 -7.42 -11.13
C VAL A 294 -5.19 -8.83 -10.96
N GLN A 295 -4.68 -9.75 -11.77
CA GLN A 295 -4.99 -11.16 -11.66
C GLN A 295 -4.60 -11.72 -10.29
N ASP A 296 -5.46 -12.57 -9.73
CA ASP A 296 -5.22 -13.27 -8.46
C ASP A 296 -4.88 -12.27 -7.33
N TRP A 297 -5.53 -11.10 -7.37
CA TRP A 297 -5.32 -9.98 -6.45
C TRP A 297 -5.34 -10.42 -4.98
N CYS A 298 -6.32 -11.22 -4.59
CA CYS A 298 -6.47 -11.66 -3.21
C CYS A 298 -5.51 -12.79 -2.80
N VAL A 299 -4.75 -13.35 -3.74
CA VAL A 299 -3.87 -14.50 -3.52
C VAL A 299 -2.42 -14.15 -3.87
N SER A 300 -1.96 -14.51 -5.07
CA SER A 300 -0.54 -14.52 -5.42
C SER A 300 0.01 -13.12 -5.71
N ALA A 301 -0.79 -12.19 -6.24
CA ALA A 301 -0.27 -10.90 -6.65
C ALA A 301 0.30 -10.08 -5.48
N ARG A 302 -0.34 -10.16 -4.29
CA ARG A 302 0.04 -9.35 -3.12
C ARG A 302 1.40 -9.74 -2.54
N THR A 303 1.85 -10.99 -2.68
CA THR A 303 3.16 -11.43 -2.18
C THR A 303 4.32 -10.84 -2.97
N HIS A 304 4.03 -10.28 -4.13
CA HIS A 304 5.00 -9.71 -5.06
C HIS A 304 4.97 -8.18 -5.09
N ARG A 305 4.16 -7.57 -4.24
CA ARG A 305 4.07 -6.11 -4.06
C ARG A 305 4.74 -5.68 -2.76
N ILE A 306 5.08 -4.40 -2.70
CA ILE A 306 5.44 -3.76 -1.43
C ILE A 306 4.27 -3.87 -0.44
N PRO A 307 4.55 -3.89 0.88
CA PRO A 307 3.50 -3.95 1.90
C PRO A 307 2.47 -2.83 1.73
N ALA A 308 1.21 -3.14 2.05
CA ALA A 308 0.07 -2.23 1.83
C ALA A 308 0.23 -0.87 2.54
N GLU A 309 0.84 -0.85 3.73
CA GLU A 309 1.13 0.39 4.47
C GLU A 309 2.13 1.27 3.70
N LYS A 310 3.21 0.67 3.19
CA LYS A 310 4.21 1.37 2.38
C LYS A 310 3.62 1.88 1.06
N TRP A 311 2.79 1.07 0.41
CA TRP A 311 2.06 1.47 -0.79
C TRP A 311 1.12 2.65 -0.53
N SER A 312 0.35 2.60 0.57
CA SER A 312 -0.55 3.70 0.95
C SER A 312 0.23 4.99 1.21
N SER A 313 1.40 4.89 1.87
CA SER A 313 2.29 6.05 2.04
C SER A 313 2.82 6.61 0.72
N PHE A 314 3.13 5.76 -0.27
CA PHE A 314 3.53 6.24 -1.60
C PHE A 314 2.41 6.99 -2.31
N LEU A 315 1.18 6.48 -2.23
CA LEU A 315 0.01 7.16 -2.82
C LEU A 315 -0.30 8.48 -2.10
N ASP A 316 -0.20 8.54 -0.77
CA ASP A 316 -0.38 9.77 0.02
C ASP A 316 0.67 10.85 -0.29
N ILE A 317 1.93 10.45 -0.49
CA ILE A 317 2.97 11.38 -0.93
C ILE A 317 2.64 11.89 -2.33
N GLN A 318 2.23 10.99 -3.22
CA GLN A 318 1.91 11.33 -4.60
C GLN A 318 0.68 12.24 -4.70
N SER A 319 -0.35 12.04 -3.87
CA SER A 319 -1.59 12.80 -3.91
C SER A 319 -1.37 14.28 -3.66
N ARG A 320 -0.44 14.64 -2.77
CA ARG A 320 -0.07 16.04 -2.49
C ARG A 320 0.42 16.78 -3.73
N PHE A 321 1.08 16.09 -4.67
CA PHE A 321 1.50 16.69 -5.93
C PHE A 321 0.34 16.90 -6.89
N PHE A 322 -0.63 15.99 -6.92
CA PHE A 322 -1.86 16.17 -7.70
C PHE A 322 -2.76 17.26 -7.11
N ASP A 323 -2.85 17.36 -5.78
CA ASP A 323 -3.55 18.44 -5.10
C ASP A 323 -2.92 19.79 -5.45
N LYS A 324 -1.59 19.87 -5.47
CA LYS A 324 -0.88 21.07 -5.91
C LYS A 324 -1.18 21.41 -7.38
N ASP A 325 -1.18 20.42 -8.27
CA ASP A 325 -1.54 20.64 -9.67
C ASP A 325 -2.99 21.14 -9.79
N ALA A 326 -3.92 20.60 -8.99
CA ALA A 326 -5.30 21.04 -9.00
C ALA A 326 -5.49 22.46 -8.47
N VAL A 327 -4.71 22.87 -7.47
CA VAL A 327 -4.70 24.25 -6.96
C VAL A 327 -4.19 25.23 -8.01
N GLU A 328 -3.21 24.84 -8.83
CA GLU A 328 -2.71 25.67 -9.96
C GLU A 328 -3.84 26.03 -10.95
N TYR A 329 -4.87 25.19 -11.04
CA TYR A 329 -6.04 25.38 -11.91
C TYR A 329 -7.33 25.76 -11.17
N ASP A 330 -7.25 26.14 -9.89
CA ASP A 330 -8.42 26.46 -9.03
C ASP A 330 -9.50 25.35 -9.03
N ALA A 331 -9.06 24.09 -9.10
CA ALA A 331 -9.94 22.93 -9.26
C ALA A 331 -10.16 22.15 -7.95
N LEU A 332 -9.32 22.36 -6.92
CA LEU A 332 -9.37 21.60 -5.67
C LEU A 332 -10.55 22.03 -4.79
N VAL A 333 -11.44 21.09 -4.49
CA VAL A 333 -12.63 21.28 -3.65
C VAL A 333 -12.56 20.41 -2.40
N SER A 334 -13.16 20.89 -1.30
CA SER A 334 -13.30 20.13 -0.06
C SER A 334 -14.04 18.80 -0.27
N LYS A 335 -13.56 17.76 0.40
CA LYS A 335 -14.11 16.41 0.32
C LYS A 335 -15.38 16.28 1.16
N LEU A 336 -16.52 16.63 0.56
CA LEU A 336 -17.84 16.54 1.17
C LEU A 336 -18.63 15.36 0.60
N SER A 337 -19.47 14.74 1.44
CA SER A 337 -20.34 13.60 1.04
C SER A 337 -21.35 13.95 -0.04
N THR A 338 -21.63 15.24 -0.24
CA THR A 338 -22.54 15.76 -1.26
C THR A 338 -21.90 15.91 -2.64
N VAL A 339 -20.56 15.91 -2.73
CA VAL A 339 -19.87 16.10 -4.01
C VAL A 339 -20.07 14.87 -4.90
N PRO A 340 -20.57 15.01 -6.14
CA PRO A 340 -20.88 13.88 -7.01
C PRO A 340 -19.68 12.96 -7.29
N THR A 341 -18.49 13.52 -7.50
CA THR A 341 -17.27 12.73 -7.75
C THR A 341 -16.87 11.89 -6.55
N PHE A 342 -16.99 12.43 -5.33
CA PHE A 342 -16.75 11.67 -4.11
C PHE A 342 -17.75 10.50 -3.95
N GLN A 343 -19.03 10.72 -4.25
CA GLN A 343 -20.04 9.66 -4.22
C GLN A 343 -19.77 8.57 -5.26
N ARG A 344 -19.35 8.95 -6.48
CA ARG A 344 -18.94 8.01 -7.54
C ARG A 344 -17.75 7.17 -7.11
N ASP A 345 -16.71 7.79 -6.55
CA ASP A 345 -15.52 7.07 -6.08
C ASP A 345 -15.85 6.10 -4.93
N LYS A 346 -16.73 6.49 -4.01
CA LYS A 346 -17.24 5.60 -2.95
C LYS A 346 -17.99 4.40 -3.55
N LYS A 347 -18.96 4.65 -4.44
CA LYS A 347 -19.74 3.60 -5.11
C LYS A 347 -18.84 2.65 -5.90
N ASP A 348 -17.81 3.19 -6.56
CA ASP A 348 -16.84 2.41 -7.31
C ASP A 348 -16.02 1.47 -6.41
N LYS A 349 -15.54 1.98 -5.26
CA LYS A 349 -14.84 1.19 -4.25
C LYS A 349 -15.73 0.06 -3.70
N ASP A 350 -16.98 0.38 -3.38
CA ASP A 350 -17.95 -0.60 -2.87
C ASP A 350 -18.23 -1.70 -3.92
N SER A 351 -18.38 -1.32 -5.19
CA SER A 351 -18.58 -2.28 -6.30
C SER A 351 -17.37 -3.20 -6.50
N ILE A 352 -16.14 -2.68 -6.38
CA ILE A 352 -14.92 -3.51 -6.45
C ILE A 352 -14.89 -4.52 -5.31
N GLN A 353 -15.20 -4.09 -4.09
CA GLN A 353 -15.24 -4.96 -2.92
C GLN A 353 -16.30 -6.04 -3.04
N GLU A 354 -17.51 -5.69 -3.50
CA GLU A 354 -18.60 -6.64 -3.75
C GLU A 354 -18.19 -7.68 -4.79
N LYS A 355 -17.56 -7.25 -5.90
CA LYS A 355 -17.07 -8.17 -6.93
C LYS A 355 -16.03 -9.15 -6.37
N LEU A 356 -15.09 -8.68 -5.56
CA LEU A 356 -14.10 -9.57 -4.93
C LEU A 356 -14.71 -10.54 -3.91
N LEU A 357 -15.74 -10.11 -3.16
CA LEU A 357 -16.48 -10.98 -2.25
C LEU A 357 -17.32 -12.04 -2.98
N SER A 358 -17.78 -11.74 -4.20
CA SER A 358 -18.51 -12.68 -5.04
C SER A 358 -17.63 -13.78 -5.64
N GLU A 359 -16.30 -13.62 -5.62
CA GLU A 359 -15.37 -14.64 -6.08
C GLU A 359 -15.40 -15.88 -5.15
N PRO A 360 -15.22 -17.10 -5.69
CA PRO A 360 -15.21 -18.30 -4.89
C PRO A 360 -14.09 -18.27 -3.85
N LEU A 361 -14.34 -18.90 -2.69
CA LEU A 361 -13.32 -19.04 -1.65
C LEU A 361 -12.02 -19.68 -2.21
N PRO A 362 -10.85 -19.29 -1.66
CA PRO A 362 -9.59 -19.86 -2.09
C PRO A 362 -9.58 -21.40 -2.01
N LYS A 363 -8.98 -22.03 -3.02
CA LYS A 363 -8.97 -23.50 -3.17
C LYS A 363 -7.83 -24.18 -2.39
N ARG A 364 -6.74 -23.45 -2.11
CA ARG A 364 -5.57 -24.00 -1.41
C ARG A 364 -5.41 -23.38 -0.05
N MET A 365 -4.81 -24.14 0.87
CA MET A 365 -4.64 -23.69 2.24
C MET A 365 -3.79 -22.41 2.34
N GLN A 366 -2.68 -22.40 1.59
CA GLN A 366 -1.73 -21.28 1.61
C GLN A 366 -2.34 -19.96 1.13
N ASP A 367 -3.37 -20.01 0.29
CA ASP A 367 -4.02 -18.83 -0.29
C ASP A 367 -4.82 -18.04 0.76
N PHE A 368 -5.17 -18.67 1.89
CA PHE A 368 -5.78 -17.98 3.03
C PHE A 368 -4.76 -17.27 3.94
N LYS A 369 -3.46 -17.53 3.77
CA LYS A 369 -2.42 -16.87 4.57
C LYS A 369 -2.29 -15.43 4.05
N ASN A 370 -2.58 -14.45 4.91
CA ASN A 370 -2.58 -13.02 4.55
C ASN A 370 -3.56 -12.61 3.43
N HIS A 371 -4.59 -13.43 3.17
CA HIS A 371 -5.68 -13.09 2.24
C HIS A 371 -6.36 -11.79 2.69
N PRO A 372 -6.70 -10.82 1.82
CA PRO A 372 -7.25 -9.54 2.23
C PRO A 372 -8.66 -9.61 2.81
N LEU A 373 -9.49 -10.53 2.32
CA LEU A 373 -10.91 -10.62 2.70
C LEU A 373 -11.21 -11.70 3.73
N TYR A 374 -10.33 -12.70 3.86
CA TYR A 374 -10.66 -13.94 4.55
C TYR A 374 -9.58 -14.30 5.55
N VAL A 375 -9.99 -14.92 6.64
CA VAL A 375 -9.08 -15.47 7.65
C VAL A 375 -9.60 -16.80 8.18
N LEU A 376 -8.66 -17.69 8.47
CA LEU A 376 -8.93 -18.97 9.12
C LEU A 376 -8.34 -18.96 10.52
N GLN A 377 -9.07 -19.55 11.46
CA GLN A 377 -8.68 -19.54 12.88
C GLN A 377 -7.29 -20.17 13.10
N ARG A 378 -6.94 -21.21 12.33
CA ARG A 378 -5.61 -21.84 12.36
C ARG A 378 -4.45 -20.90 11.99
N HIS A 379 -4.71 -19.82 11.23
CA HIS A 379 -3.69 -18.87 10.77
C HIS A 379 -3.55 -17.65 11.68
N LEU A 380 -4.33 -17.58 12.77
CA LEU A 380 -4.24 -16.47 13.71
C LEU A 380 -2.86 -16.46 14.38
N LEU A 381 -2.21 -15.30 14.33
CA LEU A 381 -0.99 -15.09 15.08
C LEU A 381 -1.28 -15.09 16.59
N LYS A 382 -0.22 -15.24 17.38
CA LYS A 382 -0.29 -15.30 18.86
C LYS A 382 -1.16 -14.18 19.44
N PHE A 383 -0.95 -12.96 18.97
CA PHE A 383 -1.62 -11.74 19.44
C PHE A 383 -2.87 -11.36 18.64
N GLN A 384 -3.39 -12.26 17.81
CA GLN A 384 -4.60 -12.03 17.03
C GLN A 384 -5.78 -12.84 17.57
N VAL A 385 -6.97 -12.27 17.40
CA VAL A 385 -8.26 -12.87 17.73
C VAL A 385 -9.29 -12.52 16.66
N ILE A 386 -10.34 -13.35 16.58
CA ILE A 386 -11.56 -13.02 15.86
C ILE A 386 -12.52 -12.38 16.86
N HIS A 387 -13.04 -11.21 16.54
CA HIS A 387 -14.04 -10.51 17.35
C HIS A 387 -15.11 -9.88 16.43
N PRO A 388 -16.40 -9.93 16.81
CA PRO A 388 -16.96 -10.60 18.00
C PRO A 388 -16.73 -12.13 18.06
N PRO A 389 -16.74 -12.77 19.23
CA PRO A 389 -16.53 -14.23 19.34
C PRO A 389 -17.59 -15.06 18.61
N ASP A 390 -18.77 -14.49 18.41
CA ASP A 390 -19.93 -15.03 17.70
C ASP A 390 -20.01 -14.57 16.23
N SER A 391 -18.91 -14.05 15.66
CA SER A 391 -18.83 -13.71 14.25
C SER A 391 -19.32 -14.86 13.36
N ILE A 392 -20.24 -14.56 12.45
CA ILE A 392 -20.81 -15.56 11.53
C ILE A 392 -19.76 -15.94 10.48
N PRO A 393 -19.46 -17.24 10.28
CA PRO A 393 -18.59 -17.67 9.19
C PRO A 393 -19.18 -17.31 7.82
N LEU A 394 -18.33 -16.82 6.91
CA LEU A 394 -18.71 -16.55 5.51
C LEU A 394 -18.79 -17.83 4.66
N GLY A 395 -18.22 -18.93 5.17
CA GLY A 395 -18.25 -20.24 4.53
C GLY A 395 -17.30 -21.21 5.22
N TYR A 396 -17.07 -22.37 4.60
CA TYR A 396 -16.21 -23.42 5.14
C TYR A 396 -15.17 -23.87 4.13
N PHE A 397 -13.93 -24.04 4.59
CA PHE A 397 -12.86 -24.66 3.81
C PHE A 397 -12.40 -25.93 4.51
N ARG A 398 -12.68 -27.10 3.91
CA ARG A 398 -12.37 -28.43 4.48
C ARG A 398 -12.85 -28.57 5.94
N ASN A 399 -14.12 -28.25 6.17
CA ASN A 399 -14.78 -28.24 7.49
C ASN A 399 -14.23 -27.21 8.50
N GLU A 400 -13.38 -26.26 8.09
CA GLU A 400 -12.98 -25.15 8.95
C GLU A 400 -13.71 -23.85 8.58
N PRO A 401 -14.27 -23.12 9.57
CA PRO A 401 -15.01 -21.89 9.33
C PRO A 401 -14.09 -20.77 8.85
N VAL A 402 -14.45 -20.16 7.72
CA VAL A 402 -13.79 -18.99 7.14
C VAL A 402 -14.50 -17.73 7.63
N TYR A 403 -13.76 -16.79 8.20
CA TYR A 403 -14.30 -15.54 8.71
C TYR A 403 -13.89 -14.36 7.83
N SER A 404 -14.66 -13.27 7.87
CA SER A 404 -14.23 -11.99 7.32
C SER A 404 -12.94 -11.55 8.01
N ARG A 405 -12.00 -11.02 7.24
CA ARG A 405 -10.79 -10.44 7.81
C ARG A 405 -11.05 -9.16 8.61
N ASP A 406 -12.20 -8.52 8.43
CA ASP A 406 -12.61 -7.37 9.26
C ASP A 406 -12.87 -7.78 10.72
N CYS A 407 -13.16 -9.05 10.99
CA CYS A 407 -13.27 -9.57 12.35
C CYS A 407 -11.91 -9.88 12.97
N LEU A 408 -10.81 -9.81 12.22
CA LEU A 408 -9.47 -10.07 12.73
C LEU A 408 -8.91 -8.83 13.43
N HIS A 409 -8.62 -8.95 14.72
CA HIS A 409 -8.05 -7.85 15.48
C HIS A 409 -6.73 -8.21 16.13
N LEU A 410 -5.77 -7.29 16.06
CA LEU A 410 -4.53 -7.34 16.82
C LEU A 410 -4.81 -6.90 18.26
N CYS A 411 -4.38 -7.71 19.21
CA CYS A 411 -4.49 -7.46 20.63
C CYS A 411 -3.12 -7.09 21.20
N HIS A 412 -3.12 -6.18 22.17
CA HIS A 412 -1.92 -5.69 22.82
C HIS A 412 -1.99 -5.93 24.34
N THR A 413 -0.82 -5.99 24.98
CA THR A 413 -0.75 -5.99 26.45
C THR A 413 -1.14 -4.62 26.99
N ARG A 414 -1.45 -4.51 28.29
CA ARG A 414 -1.77 -3.21 28.92
C ARG A 414 -0.66 -2.18 28.69
N GLU A 415 0.59 -2.60 28.81
CA GLU A 415 1.75 -1.74 28.60
C GLU A 415 1.91 -1.32 27.14
N SER A 416 1.59 -2.21 26.20
CA SER A 416 1.64 -1.89 24.77
C SER A 416 0.51 -0.95 24.36
N TRP A 417 -0.69 -1.07 24.95
CA TRP A 417 -1.76 -0.09 24.76
C TRP A 417 -1.40 1.28 25.35
N LEU A 418 -0.75 1.30 26.52
CA LEU A 418 -0.32 2.55 27.14
C LEU A 418 0.65 3.34 26.24
N LYS A 419 1.56 2.65 25.54
CA LYS A 419 2.44 3.26 24.53
C LYS A 419 1.68 3.88 23.37
N GLU A 420 0.50 3.34 23.07
CA GLU A 420 -0.41 3.89 22.06
C GLU A 420 -1.30 5.02 22.60
N ALA A 421 -1.08 5.47 23.84
CA ALA A 421 -1.93 6.41 24.58
C ALA A 421 -3.36 5.89 24.80
N MET A 422 -3.49 4.59 25.07
CA MET A 422 -4.75 3.93 25.39
C MET A 422 -4.64 3.17 26.71
N THR A 423 -5.70 3.14 27.50
CA THR A 423 -5.82 2.34 28.73
C THR A 423 -6.89 1.29 28.59
N VAL A 424 -6.63 0.09 29.11
CA VAL A 424 -7.66 -0.96 29.21
C VAL A 424 -8.67 -0.54 30.26
N ARG A 425 -9.96 -0.63 29.92
CA ARG A 425 -11.06 -0.27 30.82
C ARG A 425 -11.00 -1.07 32.12
N LEU A 426 -11.51 -0.46 33.19
CA LEU A 426 -11.54 -1.08 34.50
C LEU A 426 -12.43 -2.33 34.48
N HIS A 427 -11.97 -3.42 35.12
CA HIS A 427 -12.66 -4.72 35.20
C HIS A 427 -12.81 -5.51 33.88
N GLU A 428 -12.16 -5.07 32.81
CA GLU A 428 -12.23 -5.73 31.51
C GLU A 428 -11.47 -7.08 31.52
N LYS A 429 -12.12 -8.15 31.05
CA LYS A 429 -11.51 -9.48 30.94
C LYS A 429 -10.61 -9.56 29.70
N PRO A 430 -9.46 -10.26 29.74
CA PRO A 430 -8.59 -10.35 28.57
C PRO A 430 -9.26 -11.05 27.40
N ALA A 431 -9.13 -10.50 26.19
CA ALA A 431 -9.59 -11.16 24.96
C ALA A 431 -8.88 -12.50 24.73
N LYS A 432 -7.59 -12.59 25.13
CA LYS A 432 -6.80 -13.82 25.03
C LYS A 432 -5.69 -13.81 26.07
N VAL A 433 -5.31 -14.98 26.57
CA VAL A 433 -4.13 -15.17 27.43
C VAL A 433 -3.10 -15.98 26.65
N VAL A 434 -1.89 -15.45 26.53
CA VAL A 434 -0.82 -16.02 25.69
C VAL A 434 0.42 -16.31 26.52
N LYS A 435 1.23 -17.29 26.10
CA LYS A 435 2.50 -17.60 26.78
C LYS A 435 3.46 -16.41 26.72
N ALA A 436 4.00 -15.98 27.85
CA ALA A 436 4.98 -14.90 27.94
C ALA A 436 6.32 -15.30 27.29
N ARG A 437 7.04 -14.32 26.72
CA ARG A 437 8.43 -14.52 26.31
C ARG A 437 9.32 -14.03 27.46
N LEU A 438 9.79 -14.94 28.30
CA LEU A 438 10.73 -14.59 29.37
C LEU A 438 12.08 -14.14 28.80
N SER A 439 12.60 -13.04 29.30
CA SER A 439 14.02 -12.71 29.13
C SER A 439 14.88 -13.80 29.79
N MET A 440 16.05 -14.08 29.24
CA MET A 440 16.96 -15.11 29.80
C MET A 440 17.31 -14.84 31.26
N LYS A 441 17.43 -13.56 31.66
CA LYS A 441 17.66 -13.13 33.05
C LYS A 441 16.50 -13.54 33.97
N ARG A 442 15.25 -13.38 33.53
CA ARG A 442 14.06 -13.78 34.30
C ARG A 442 13.86 -15.30 34.34
N LYS A 443 14.32 -16.04 33.30
CA LYS A 443 14.36 -17.52 33.31
C LYS A 443 15.35 -18.09 34.33
N LEU A 444 16.44 -17.38 34.62
CA LEU A 444 17.47 -17.83 35.58
C LEU A 444 17.06 -17.58 37.04
N LEU A 445 16.16 -16.63 37.27
CA LEU A 445 15.72 -16.18 38.60
C LEU A 445 14.43 -16.88 39.06
N GLN A 446 13.64 -17.47 38.15
CA GLN A 446 12.52 -18.31 38.53
C GLN A 446 13.04 -19.67 39.03
N GLY A 447 12.86 -19.92 40.32
CA GLY A 447 12.90 -21.27 40.90
C GLY A 447 11.92 -22.20 40.19
N SER A 448 11.97 -23.48 40.55
CA SER A 448 11.38 -24.64 39.86
C SER A 448 9.85 -24.68 39.72
N ASP A 449 9.18 -23.57 39.41
CA ASP A 449 7.78 -23.56 39.00
C ASP A 449 7.66 -23.96 37.53
N SER A 450 6.92 -25.05 37.28
CA SER A 450 6.78 -25.68 35.96
C SER A 450 5.77 -24.98 35.05
N THR A 451 5.00 -24.00 35.53
CA THR A 451 4.01 -23.29 34.72
C THR A 451 4.65 -22.17 33.91
N PRO A 452 4.58 -22.20 32.56
CA PRO A 452 5.13 -21.13 31.75
C PRO A 452 4.37 -19.83 32.03
N PRO A 453 5.06 -18.70 32.28
CA PRO A 453 4.39 -17.44 32.55
C PRO A 453 3.51 -17.06 31.37
N THR A 454 2.37 -16.44 31.66
CA THR A 454 1.39 -15.98 30.69
C THR A 454 1.32 -14.45 30.68
N VAL A 455 0.75 -13.90 29.62
CA VAL A 455 0.48 -12.47 29.45
C VAL A 455 -0.92 -12.33 28.90
N GLU A 456 -1.66 -11.40 29.50
CA GLU A 456 -2.99 -10.99 29.06
C GLU A 456 -2.91 -10.01 27.90
N VAL A 457 -3.78 -10.18 26.90
CA VAL A 457 -3.85 -9.28 25.75
C VAL A 457 -5.30 -8.85 25.53
N PHE A 458 -5.45 -7.59 25.13
CA PHE A 458 -6.72 -6.88 25.03
C PHE A 458 -6.90 -6.33 23.62
N GLY A 459 -8.13 -6.35 23.12
CA GLY A 459 -8.48 -5.82 21.80
C GLY A 459 -8.81 -4.32 21.82
N PRO A 460 -8.94 -3.69 20.64
CA PRO A 460 -9.32 -2.27 20.52
C PRO A 460 -10.66 -1.90 21.16
N TRP A 461 -11.61 -2.85 21.25
CA TRP A 461 -12.93 -2.62 21.88
C TRP A 461 -12.88 -2.55 23.41
N GLN A 462 -11.75 -2.95 24.01
CA GLN A 462 -11.55 -3.09 25.46
C GLN A 462 -10.81 -1.90 26.08
N VAL A 463 -10.43 -0.93 25.25
CA VAL A 463 -9.61 0.21 25.65
C VAL A 463 -10.38 1.53 25.50
N GLU A 464 -9.85 2.54 26.16
CA GLU A 464 -10.28 3.93 26.08
C GLU A 464 -9.05 4.85 25.98
N PRO A 465 -9.20 6.07 25.44
CA PRO A 465 -8.09 7.03 25.39
C PRO A 465 -7.48 7.28 26.77
N TYR A 466 -6.16 7.26 26.87
CA TYR A 466 -5.45 7.60 28.10
C TYR A 466 -5.73 9.05 28.48
N VAL A 467 -6.17 9.26 29.72
CA VAL A 467 -6.37 10.59 30.29
C VAL A 467 -5.09 10.98 31.05
N PRO A 468 -4.34 12.01 30.59
CA PRO A 468 -3.15 12.43 31.29
C PRO A 468 -3.48 13.00 32.67
N PRO A 469 -2.69 12.67 33.70
CA PRO A 469 -2.88 13.20 35.04
C PRO A 469 -2.61 14.71 35.04
N LYS A 470 -3.24 15.42 35.99
CA LYS A 470 -2.98 16.84 36.22
C LYS A 470 -1.79 16.98 37.17
N ALA A 471 -0.91 17.92 36.86
CA ALA A 471 0.12 18.32 37.81
C ALA A 471 -0.47 19.35 38.79
N GLU A 472 -0.14 19.20 40.06
CA GLU A 472 -0.70 20.01 41.15
C GLU A 472 0.45 20.44 42.08
N ASN A 473 0.39 21.68 42.56
CA ASN A 473 1.33 22.24 43.54
C ASN A 473 2.82 22.15 43.14
N GLY A 474 3.15 22.31 41.86
CA GLY A 474 4.55 22.20 41.40
C GLY A 474 5.07 20.78 41.23
N ILE A 475 4.24 19.76 41.47
CA ILE A 475 4.65 18.35 41.45
C ILE A 475 4.11 17.68 40.18
N VAL A 476 5.04 17.16 39.38
CA VAL A 476 4.71 16.34 38.21
C VAL A 476 4.33 14.93 38.65
N PRO A 477 3.15 14.41 38.27
CA PRO A 477 2.72 13.06 38.62
C PRO A 477 3.62 12.02 37.96
N ARG A 478 4.15 11.09 38.78
CA ARG A 478 5.11 10.06 38.36
C ARG A 478 4.52 8.66 38.60
N ASN A 479 4.95 7.70 37.79
CA ASN A 479 4.62 6.30 37.97
C ASN A 479 5.39 5.69 39.16
N ALA A 480 5.13 4.41 39.47
CA ALA A 480 5.78 3.68 40.57
C ALA A 480 7.31 3.58 40.45
N HIS A 481 7.87 3.85 39.27
CA HIS A 481 9.31 3.89 39.03
C HIS A 481 9.91 5.30 39.15
N GLY A 482 9.11 6.31 39.52
CA GLY A 482 9.55 7.69 39.65
C GLY A 482 9.67 8.46 38.34
N ASN A 483 9.17 7.90 37.22
CA ASN A 483 9.25 8.49 35.87
C ASN A 483 7.85 8.89 35.36
N VAL A 484 7.80 9.69 34.29
CA VAL A 484 6.55 9.99 33.57
C VAL A 484 6.48 9.13 32.32
N ASP A 485 5.39 8.38 32.14
CA ASP A 485 5.16 7.58 30.95
C ASP A 485 4.66 8.47 29.79
N LEU A 486 5.60 9.08 29.07
CA LEU A 486 5.34 10.01 27.96
C LEU A 486 5.74 9.40 26.61
N PHE A 487 4.88 8.57 26.03
CA PHE A 487 5.14 7.92 24.74
C PHE A 487 4.60 8.70 23.53
N LYS A 488 3.51 9.45 23.73
CA LYS A 488 2.90 10.32 22.73
C LYS A 488 2.69 11.73 23.31
N PRO A 489 2.67 12.79 22.48
CA PRO A 489 2.47 14.16 22.94
C PRO A 489 1.20 14.35 23.79
N CYS A 490 0.12 13.63 23.49
CA CYS A 490 -1.15 13.70 24.23
C CYS A 490 -1.09 13.11 25.65
N MET A 491 -0.01 12.42 26.02
CA MET A 491 0.18 11.86 27.37
C MET A 491 0.86 12.84 28.33
N LEU A 492 1.19 14.05 27.87
CA LEU A 492 1.81 15.08 28.70
C LEU A 492 0.87 15.44 29.86
N PRO A 493 1.33 15.36 31.13
CA PRO A 493 0.51 15.80 32.25
C PRO A 493 0.00 17.22 32.05
N ILE A 494 -1.26 17.44 32.38
CA ILE A 494 -1.92 18.73 32.19
C ILE A 494 -1.25 19.73 33.15
N GLY A 495 -0.88 20.91 32.63
CA GLY A 495 -0.10 21.91 33.37
C GLY A 495 1.42 21.73 33.27
N CYS A 496 1.89 20.81 32.41
CA CYS A 496 3.32 20.62 32.18
C CYS A 496 3.74 20.96 30.74
N ALA A 497 5.04 21.17 30.55
CA ALA A 497 5.69 21.18 29.24
C ALA A 497 6.77 20.09 29.15
N HIS A 498 6.95 19.51 27.97
CA HIS A 498 8.01 18.55 27.69
C HIS A 498 9.21 19.25 27.04
N LEU A 499 10.37 19.23 27.71
CA LEU A 499 11.61 19.77 27.17
C LEU A 499 12.46 18.64 26.58
N CYS A 500 12.65 18.69 25.26
CA CYS A 500 13.47 17.75 24.52
C CYS A 500 14.81 18.41 24.13
N LEU A 501 15.80 18.36 25.02
CA LEU A 501 17.14 18.90 24.78
C LEU A 501 18.12 17.77 24.39
N SER A 502 18.83 17.94 23.28
CA SER A 502 19.86 16.99 22.83
C SER A 502 20.94 16.82 23.90
N GLY A 503 21.15 15.59 24.38
CA GLY A 503 22.21 15.24 25.35
C GLY A 503 21.78 15.24 26.83
N MET A 504 20.51 15.56 27.15
CA MET A 504 19.95 15.41 28.50
C MET A 504 18.91 14.28 28.54
N PHE A 505 18.69 13.70 29.73
CA PHE A 505 17.50 12.89 29.97
C PHE A 505 16.25 13.77 29.80
N TYR A 506 15.24 13.28 29.07
CA TYR A 506 13.98 13.99 28.80
C TYR A 506 13.36 14.54 30.10
N MET A 507 13.08 15.85 30.16
CA MET A 507 12.54 16.50 31.36
C MET A 507 11.10 16.99 31.12
N VAL A 508 10.23 16.73 32.09
CA VAL A 508 8.87 17.28 32.16
C VAL A 508 8.85 18.30 33.29
N LEU A 509 8.47 19.54 32.98
CA LEU A 509 8.39 20.66 33.95
C LEU A 509 6.95 21.10 34.13
N PHE A 510 6.59 21.43 35.38
CA PHE A 510 5.34 22.09 35.73
C PHE A 510 5.44 23.60 35.43
N PHE A 511 4.36 24.19 34.92
CA PHE A 511 4.23 25.62 34.67
C PHE A 511 3.21 26.28 35.58
#